data_AF-A0A504II71-F1
#
_entry.id   AF-A0A504II71-F1
#
_cell.length_a   1.000
_cell.length_b   1.000
_cell.length_c   1.000
_cell.angle_alpha   90.00
_cell.angle_beta   90.00
_cell.angle_gamma   90.00
#
_symmetry.space_group_name_H-M   'P 1'
#
loop_
_entity.id
_entity.type
_entity.pdbx_description
1 polymer ?
#
loop_
_entity_poly.entity_id
_entity_poly.type
_entity_poly.pdbx_seq_one_letter_code
_entity_poly.pdbx_strand_id
1 'polypeptide(L)'
;MKRYVIPALCLGLLSATAAKADTTTGSQAFGMSAVQGAVGKYGQSIGANVRGMNPLGNFGGNVGYKNSGTGNVGAFNSGTGNVGAFNGNSNTSPTSGNGNIGAFNGNSNTGQYNGNSNIGAGNGNFNGGNFNGNGNVGAFNGNSNGRGNR
;
A
#
# COMPACT_ATOMS: atom_id res chain seq x y z
N MET A 1 -45.25 16.76 92.59
CA MET A 1 -45.70 15.93 91.44
C MET A 1 -46.66 16.82 90.65
N LYS A 2 -46.46 17.20 89.37
CA LYS A 2 -46.09 16.44 88.17
C LYS A 2 -45.25 17.31 87.21
N ARG A 3 -44.28 16.69 86.54
CA ARG A 3 -43.67 17.12 85.26
C ARG A 3 -44.30 16.26 84.16
N TYR A 4 -44.84 16.83 83.07
CA TYR A 4 -45.01 16.17 81.76
C TYR A 4 -45.06 17.25 80.65
N VAL A 5 -43.96 17.51 79.93
CA VAL A 5 -43.50 16.96 78.63
C VAL A 5 -44.22 17.58 77.41
N ILE A 6 -43.44 18.32 76.61
CA ILE A 6 -43.83 18.91 75.32
C ILE A 6 -43.91 17.80 74.27
N PRO A 7 -45.01 17.60 73.53
CA PRO A 7 -44.98 16.85 72.29
C PRO A 7 -44.64 17.81 71.15
N ALA A 8 -43.44 17.64 70.61
CA ALA A 8 -42.88 18.31 69.46
C ALA A 8 -43.59 17.94 68.14
N LEU A 9 -44.91 18.18 68.04
CA LEU A 9 -45.71 17.80 66.86
C LEU A 9 -45.91 18.94 65.85
N CYS A 10 -45.53 20.17 66.17
CA CYS A 10 -45.66 21.32 65.23
C CYS A 10 -44.35 21.75 64.55
N LEU A 11 -43.24 21.05 64.80
CA LEU A 11 -41.95 21.28 64.11
C LEU A 11 -41.63 20.17 63.08
N GLY A 12 -42.64 19.45 62.61
CA GLY A 12 -42.49 18.27 61.75
C GLY A 12 -42.56 18.52 60.24
N LEU A 13 -42.83 19.75 59.77
CA LEU A 13 -42.96 20.01 58.34
C LEU A 13 -42.45 21.41 58.00
N LEU A 14 -41.18 21.53 57.63
CA LEU A 14 -40.66 22.38 56.53
C LEU A 14 -39.12 22.46 56.63
N SER A 15 -38.47 21.33 56.40
CA SER A 15 -37.10 21.33 55.89
C SER A 15 -37.14 20.64 54.54
N ALA A 16 -37.68 21.36 53.55
CA ALA A 16 -37.43 21.05 52.16
C ALA A 16 -35.93 21.30 51.93
N THR A 17 -35.12 20.26 52.12
CA THR A 17 -33.82 20.20 51.49
C THR A 17 -34.09 20.29 49.99
N ALA A 18 -33.75 21.43 49.41
CA ALA A 18 -33.56 21.52 47.97
C ALA A 18 -32.40 20.57 47.65
N ALA A 19 -32.72 19.30 47.43
CA ALA A 19 -31.86 18.40 46.71
C ALA A 19 -31.70 19.06 45.33
N LYS A 20 -30.60 19.78 45.15
CA LYS A 20 -30.15 20.20 43.82
C LYS A 20 -30.25 18.94 42.96
N ALA A 21 -31.11 18.96 41.96
CA ALA A 21 -31.14 17.89 40.98
C ALA A 21 -29.74 17.88 40.37
N ASP A 22 -28.95 16.89 40.76
CA ASP A 22 -27.63 16.68 40.23
C ASP A 22 -27.83 16.27 38.77
N THR A 23 -27.81 17.26 37.87
CA THR A 23 -27.94 17.07 36.42
C THR A 23 -26.84 16.17 35.84
N THR A 24 -25.91 15.70 36.67
CA THR A 24 -24.81 14.82 36.31
C THR A 24 -25.23 13.37 36.04
N THR A 25 -26.45 12.96 36.41
CA THR A 25 -26.92 11.58 36.13
C THR A 25 -27.37 11.36 34.67
N GLY A 26 -27.54 12.43 33.88
CA GLY A 26 -28.03 12.34 32.49
C GLY A 26 -26.97 12.54 31.40
N SER A 27 -25.82 13.14 31.73
CA SER A 27 -24.70 13.28 30.80
C SER A 27 -23.62 12.30 31.23
N GLN A 28 -23.66 11.10 30.66
CA GLN A 28 -22.53 10.18 30.64
C GLN A 28 -21.31 11.02 30.27
N ALA A 29 -20.46 11.34 31.24
CA ALA A 29 -19.24 12.06 31.00
C ALA A 29 -18.34 11.10 30.22
N PHE A 30 -18.47 11.10 28.89
CA PHE A 30 -17.45 10.58 28.00
C PHE A 30 -16.21 11.40 28.31
N GLY A 31 -15.41 10.93 29.27
CA GLY A 31 -14.21 11.63 29.69
C GLY A 31 -13.38 11.86 28.44
N MET A 32 -13.11 13.13 28.11
CA MET A 32 -12.25 13.49 26.98
C MET A 32 -10.91 12.74 27.08
N SER A 33 -10.46 12.39 28.28
CA SER A 33 -9.32 11.50 28.55
C SER A 33 -9.47 10.08 27.99
N ALA A 34 -10.64 9.43 28.15
CA ALA A 34 -10.90 8.11 27.59
C ALA A 34 -11.03 8.16 26.06
N VAL A 35 -11.67 9.20 25.53
CA VAL A 35 -11.77 9.44 24.09
C VAL A 35 -10.39 9.75 23.49
N GLN A 36 -9.60 10.65 24.09
CA GLN A 36 -8.22 10.95 23.68
C GLN A 36 -7.30 9.73 23.80
N GLY A 37 -7.48 8.90 24.83
CA GLY A 37 -6.73 7.66 25.00
C GLY A 37 -7.08 6.62 23.92
N ALA A 38 -8.35 6.47 23.58
CA ALA A 38 -8.80 5.57 22.51
C ALA A 38 -8.35 6.07 21.14
N VAL A 39 -8.64 7.33 20.81
CA VAL A 39 -8.25 7.97 19.54
C VAL A 39 -6.73 8.01 19.40
N GLY A 40 -5.99 8.23 20.49
CA GLY A 40 -4.54 8.15 20.52
C GLY A 40 -4.03 6.75 20.19
N LYS A 41 -4.58 5.69 20.80
CA LYS A 41 -4.19 4.30 20.52
C LYS A 41 -4.48 3.90 19.08
N TYR A 42 -5.67 4.21 18.57
CA TYR A 42 -6.03 3.92 17.18
C TYR A 42 -5.20 4.75 16.19
N GLY A 43 -4.97 6.04 16.46
CA GLY A 43 -4.12 6.91 15.64
C GLY A 43 -2.65 6.47 15.63
N GLN A 44 -2.11 6.00 16.76
CA GLN A 44 -0.76 5.43 16.83
C GLN A 44 -0.66 4.09 16.10
N SER A 45 -1.68 3.23 16.19
CA SER A 45 -1.74 1.94 15.47
C SER A 45 -1.85 2.14 13.96
N ILE A 46 -2.73 3.03 13.50
CA ILE A 46 -2.85 3.41 12.08
C ILE A 46 -1.54 4.05 11.61
N GLY A 47 -0.98 5.00 12.36
CA GLY A 47 0.28 5.64 12.02
C GLY A 47 1.47 4.68 12.02
N ALA A 48 1.48 3.65 12.87
CA ALA A 48 2.49 2.59 12.85
C ALA A 48 2.32 1.68 11.63
N ASN A 49 1.09 1.30 11.28
CA ASN A 49 0.81 0.54 10.06
C ASN A 49 1.20 1.32 8.80
N VAL A 50 0.86 2.61 8.72
CA VAL A 50 1.21 3.47 7.57
C VAL A 50 2.72 3.75 7.48
N ARG A 51 3.42 3.93 8.60
CA ARG A 51 4.89 4.07 8.62
C ARG A 51 5.63 2.76 8.37
N GLY A 52 5.01 1.63 8.71
CA GLY A 52 5.51 0.29 8.41
C GLY A 52 5.20 -0.16 6.98
N MET A 53 4.20 0.44 6.34
CA MET A 53 4.01 0.34 4.91
C MET A 53 5.20 1.04 4.25
N ASN A 54 6.07 0.24 3.63
CA ASN A 54 7.04 0.71 2.65
C ASN A 54 6.46 0.42 1.26
N PRO A 55 5.46 1.20 0.78
CA PRO A 55 4.77 0.90 -0.48
C PRO A 55 5.69 1.01 -1.71
N LEU A 56 6.88 1.59 -1.54
CA LEU A 56 7.84 1.86 -2.62
C LEU A 56 9.11 1.00 -2.53
N GLY A 57 9.29 0.21 -1.46
CA GLY A 57 10.50 -0.59 -1.25
C GLY A 57 11.78 0.26 -1.16
N ASN A 58 12.87 -0.38 -0.73
CA ASN A 58 14.23 0.17 -0.93
C ASN A 58 14.42 0.47 -2.43
N PHE A 59 15.04 1.59 -2.81
CA PHE A 59 15.26 2.04 -4.22
C PHE A 59 16.11 1.09 -5.10
N GLY A 60 16.30 -0.18 -4.70
CA GLY A 60 16.81 -1.28 -5.51
C GLY A 60 15.87 -2.50 -5.59
N GLY A 61 14.69 -2.45 -4.98
CA GLY A 61 13.68 -3.51 -5.01
C GLY A 61 12.68 -3.32 -6.15
N ASN A 62 11.91 -4.37 -6.44
CA ASN A 62 10.79 -4.27 -7.38
C ASN A 62 9.56 -3.69 -6.68
N VAL A 63 8.81 -2.83 -7.38
CA VAL A 63 7.55 -2.24 -6.92
C VAL A 63 6.39 -2.92 -7.66
N GLY A 64 5.44 -3.49 -6.92
CA GLY A 64 4.25 -4.16 -7.47
C GLY A 64 4.28 -5.68 -7.34
N TYR A 65 3.60 -6.40 -8.24
CA TYR A 65 3.24 -7.81 -8.03
C TYR A 65 4.11 -8.78 -8.83
N LYS A 66 4.75 -9.73 -8.16
CA LYS A 66 5.50 -10.85 -8.80
C LYS A 66 6.51 -10.42 -9.86
N ASN A 67 7.22 -9.31 -9.62
CA ASN A 67 8.38 -8.95 -10.43
C ASN A 67 9.62 -9.74 -9.94
N SER A 68 10.43 -10.25 -10.86
CA SER A 68 11.76 -10.82 -10.60
C SER A 68 12.86 -9.87 -11.10
N GLY A 69 14.09 -10.02 -10.63
CA GLY A 69 15.18 -9.09 -10.98
C GLY A 69 15.16 -7.81 -10.13
N THR A 70 15.48 -6.66 -10.72
CA THR A 70 15.81 -5.42 -9.98
C THR A 70 15.14 -4.19 -10.57
N GLY A 71 14.58 -3.33 -9.72
CA GLY A 71 14.07 -2.00 -10.12
C GLY A 71 12.86 -2.04 -11.07
N ASN A 72 12.12 -3.14 -11.12
CA ASN A 72 10.93 -3.26 -11.95
C ASN A 72 9.70 -2.66 -11.26
N VAL A 73 8.85 -1.96 -12.01
CA VAL A 73 7.61 -1.34 -11.52
C VAL A 73 6.42 -1.95 -12.27
N GLY A 74 5.43 -2.47 -11.55
CA GLY A 74 4.21 -3.04 -12.12
C GLY A 74 4.09 -4.53 -11.80
N ALA A 75 3.77 -5.39 -12.78
CA ALA A 75 3.50 -6.80 -12.50
C ALA A 75 4.16 -7.78 -13.47
N PHE A 76 4.68 -8.90 -12.93
CA PHE A 76 5.22 -10.00 -13.73
C PHE A 76 6.34 -9.59 -14.70
N ASN A 77 7.10 -8.56 -14.37
CA ASN A 77 8.30 -8.21 -15.12
C ASN A 77 9.51 -9.00 -14.60
N SER A 78 10.43 -9.35 -15.48
CA SER A 78 11.75 -9.87 -15.13
C SER A 78 12.84 -8.91 -15.60
N GLY A 79 14.12 -9.22 -15.39
CA GLY A 79 15.23 -8.35 -15.78
C GLY A 79 15.32 -7.09 -14.91
N THR A 80 15.77 -5.98 -15.52
CA THR A 80 16.09 -4.73 -14.82
C THR A 80 15.32 -3.55 -15.38
N GLY A 81 14.74 -2.73 -14.50
CA GLY A 81 14.23 -1.40 -14.84
C GLY A 81 13.00 -1.37 -15.76
N ASN A 82 12.22 -2.45 -15.81
CA ASN A 82 11.00 -2.52 -16.61
C ASN A 82 9.81 -1.88 -15.89
N VAL A 83 8.97 -1.16 -16.63
CA VAL A 83 7.75 -0.52 -16.12
C VAL A 83 6.53 -1.04 -16.87
N GLY A 84 5.54 -1.55 -16.16
CA GLY A 84 4.30 -2.08 -16.71
C GLY A 84 4.14 -3.57 -16.43
N ALA A 85 3.83 -4.39 -17.43
CA ALA A 85 3.55 -5.81 -17.19
C ALA A 85 4.16 -6.77 -18.20
N PHE A 86 4.60 -7.94 -17.72
CA PHE A 86 5.09 -9.02 -18.58
C PHE A 86 6.26 -8.64 -19.49
N ASN A 87 7.14 -7.74 -19.05
CA ASN A 87 8.34 -7.36 -19.81
C ASN A 87 9.56 -8.15 -19.36
N GLY A 88 10.49 -8.41 -20.29
CA GLY A 88 11.80 -8.98 -20.00
C GLY A 88 11.81 -10.46 -19.60
N ASN A 89 10.73 -11.19 -19.84
CA ASN A 89 10.55 -12.57 -19.44
C ASN A 89 11.21 -13.56 -20.39
N SER A 90 11.64 -14.70 -19.84
CA SER A 90 12.13 -15.87 -20.61
C SER A 90 13.33 -15.59 -21.53
N ASN A 91 14.14 -14.57 -21.22
CA ASN A 91 15.39 -14.33 -21.94
C ASN A 91 16.49 -15.26 -21.45
N THR A 92 17.33 -15.74 -22.36
CA THR A 92 18.48 -16.60 -22.01
C THR A 92 19.60 -15.79 -21.34
N SER A 93 19.69 -14.50 -21.64
CA SER A 93 20.72 -13.61 -21.10
C SER A 93 20.12 -12.51 -20.21
N PRO A 94 20.73 -12.19 -19.05
CA PRO A 94 20.30 -11.08 -18.20
C PRO A 94 20.49 -9.70 -18.84
N THR A 95 21.24 -9.60 -19.94
CA THR A 95 21.44 -8.33 -20.67
C THR A 95 20.30 -7.99 -21.64
N SER A 96 19.32 -8.88 -21.79
CA SER A 96 18.18 -8.75 -22.69
C SER A 96 16.88 -8.47 -21.93
N GLY A 97 15.95 -7.77 -22.58
CA GLY A 97 14.62 -7.49 -22.03
C GLY A 97 14.58 -6.47 -20.89
N ASN A 98 15.54 -5.55 -20.83
CA ASN A 98 15.67 -4.55 -19.77
C ASN A 98 15.15 -3.16 -20.22
N GLY A 99 14.73 -2.33 -19.26
CA GLY A 99 14.38 -0.93 -19.49
C GLY A 99 13.13 -0.68 -20.36
N ASN A 100 12.26 -1.68 -20.49
CA ASN A 100 11.05 -1.59 -21.31
C ASN A 100 9.90 -0.94 -20.54
N ILE A 101 9.06 -0.18 -21.26
CA ILE A 101 7.87 0.48 -20.72
C ILE A 101 6.63 -0.01 -21.47
N GLY A 102 5.62 -0.46 -20.73
CA GLY A 102 4.36 -0.96 -21.28
C GLY A 102 4.19 -2.46 -21.03
N ALA A 103 3.79 -3.23 -22.04
CA ALA A 103 3.48 -4.64 -21.85
C ALA A 103 4.09 -5.58 -22.88
N PHE A 104 4.48 -6.79 -22.45
CA PHE A 104 4.95 -7.84 -23.35
C PHE A 104 6.14 -7.44 -24.24
N ASN A 105 7.03 -6.58 -23.75
CA ASN A 105 8.22 -6.18 -24.49
C ASN A 105 9.46 -6.97 -24.06
N GLY A 106 10.34 -7.24 -25.02
CA GLY A 106 11.67 -7.77 -24.74
C GLY A 106 11.69 -9.20 -24.19
N ASN A 107 10.74 -10.04 -24.59
CA ASN A 107 10.58 -11.40 -24.08
C ASN A 107 11.21 -12.46 -25.01
N SER A 108 11.59 -13.59 -24.43
CA SER A 108 12.00 -14.82 -25.14
C SER A 108 13.16 -14.63 -26.12
N ASN A 109 14.11 -13.73 -25.81
CA ASN A 109 15.30 -13.52 -26.61
C ASN A 109 16.42 -14.50 -26.21
N THR A 110 17.06 -15.11 -27.20
CA THR A 110 18.07 -16.17 -26.98
C THR A 110 19.51 -15.66 -26.97
N GLY A 111 19.79 -14.51 -27.58
CA GLY A 111 21.10 -13.87 -27.49
C GLY A 111 21.14 -12.67 -26.52
N GLN A 112 22.25 -11.92 -26.59
CA GLN A 112 22.58 -10.87 -25.63
C GLN A 112 22.14 -9.49 -26.13
N TYR A 113 21.78 -8.61 -25.21
CA TYR A 113 21.42 -7.22 -25.50
C TYR A 113 20.26 -7.07 -26.49
N ASN A 114 19.28 -7.98 -26.45
CA ASN A 114 18.09 -7.95 -27.29
C ASN A 114 16.88 -7.41 -26.53
N GLY A 115 15.92 -6.83 -27.25
CA GLY A 115 14.62 -6.50 -26.67
C GLY A 115 14.66 -5.45 -25.57
N ASN A 116 15.66 -4.56 -25.57
CA ASN A 116 15.87 -3.53 -24.56
C ASN A 116 15.22 -2.19 -24.94
N SER A 117 14.83 -1.42 -23.92
CA SER A 117 14.41 -0.03 -24.04
C SER A 117 13.26 0.23 -25.02
N ASN A 118 12.33 -0.72 -25.13
CA ASN A 118 11.14 -0.57 -25.97
C ASN A 118 9.98 0.07 -25.19
N ILE A 119 9.15 0.86 -25.89
CA ILE A 119 7.98 1.53 -25.32
C ILE A 119 6.72 1.10 -26.08
N GLY A 120 5.72 0.64 -25.35
CA GLY A 120 4.42 0.23 -25.89
C GLY A 120 4.15 -1.25 -25.66
N ALA A 121 3.73 -1.99 -26.69
CA ALA A 121 3.26 -3.37 -26.51
C ALA A 121 3.84 -4.37 -27.51
N GLY A 122 4.37 -5.49 -27.03
CA GLY A 122 4.76 -6.60 -27.91
C GLY A 122 5.98 -6.32 -28.79
N ASN A 123 6.88 -5.42 -28.39
CA ASN A 123 8.09 -5.08 -29.14
C ASN A 123 9.31 -5.89 -28.70
N GLY A 124 10.26 -6.13 -29.60
CA GLY A 124 11.57 -6.65 -29.23
C GLY A 124 11.59 -8.11 -28.73
N ASN A 125 10.60 -8.91 -29.12
CA ASN A 125 10.42 -10.29 -28.66
C ASN A 125 11.03 -11.33 -29.62
N PHE A 126 11.39 -12.49 -29.09
CA PHE A 126 11.82 -13.67 -29.84
C PHE A 126 13.03 -13.41 -30.76
N ASN A 127 13.96 -12.54 -30.35
CA ASN A 127 15.15 -12.26 -31.14
C ASN A 127 16.32 -13.18 -30.75
N GLY A 128 16.96 -13.75 -31.76
CA GLY A 128 18.22 -14.47 -31.69
C GLY A 128 19.40 -13.58 -32.08
N GLY A 129 20.62 -14.10 -31.97
CA GLY A 129 21.83 -13.28 -32.11
C GLY A 129 21.87 -12.13 -31.10
N ASN A 130 22.75 -11.15 -31.27
CA ASN A 130 22.93 -10.06 -30.31
C ASN A 130 22.45 -8.71 -30.88
N PHE A 131 22.04 -7.80 -30.00
CA PHE A 131 21.68 -6.39 -30.30
C PHE A 131 20.44 -6.17 -31.18
N ASN A 132 19.47 -7.09 -31.16
CA ASN A 132 18.26 -7.05 -31.97
C ASN A 132 17.02 -6.56 -31.21
N GLY A 133 16.10 -5.89 -31.90
CA GLY A 133 14.78 -5.56 -31.35
C GLY A 133 14.80 -4.53 -30.21
N ASN A 134 15.73 -3.58 -30.27
CA ASN A 134 15.92 -2.55 -29.23
C ASN A 134 15.30 -1.21 -29.64
N GLY A 135 14.86 -0.41 -28.65
CA GLY A 135 14.53 1.00 -28.85
C GLY A 135 13.28 1.28 -29.69
N ASN A 136 12.37 0.31 -29.83
CA ASN A 136 11.15 0.48 -30.61
C ASN A 136 10.06 1.20 -29.81
N VAL A 137 9.28 2.04 -30.48
CA VAL A 137 8.08 2.69 -29.92
C VAL A 137 6.85 2.22 -30.70
N GLY A 138 5.74 1.97 -30.00
CA GLY A 138 4.49 1.53 -30.59
C GLY A 138 4.20 0.06 -30.27
N ALA A 139 3.75 -0.72 -31.25
CA ALA A 139 3.41 -2.11 -31.02
C ALA A 139 3.96 -3.05 -32.08
N PHE A 140 4.36 -4.25 -31.64
CA PHE A 140 4.80 -5.36 -32.49
C PHE A 140 6.03 -5.10 -33.37
N ASN A 141 6.88 -4.14 -32.99
CA ASN A 141 8.09 -3.77 -33.72
C ASN A 141 9.32 -4.54 -33.23
N GLY A 142 10.26 -4.84 -34.13
CA GLY A 142 11.56 -5.40 -33.77
C GLY A 142 11.51 -6.83 -33.22
N ASN A 143 10.53 -7.63 -33.65
CA ASN A 143 10.36 -9.03 -33.22
C ASN A 143 11.03 -10.02 -34.18
N SER A 144 11.39 -11.21 -33.69
CA SER A 144 11.84 -12.34 -34.50
C SER A 144 13.04 -12.08 -35.42
N ASN A 145 13.97 -11.22 -35.00
CA ASN A 145 15.21 -10.92 -35.72
C ASN A 145 16.38 -11.81 -35.28
N GLY A 146 17.40 -11.92 -36.13
CA GLY A 146 18.65 -12.64 -35.86
C GLY A 146 18.63 -14.13 -36.23
N ARG A 147 19.82 -14.74 -36.31
CA ARG A 147 19.99 -16.17 -36.61
C ARG A 147 19.66 -17.02 -35.38
N GLY A 148 18.93 -18.11 -35.55
CA GLY A 148 18.62 -19.05 -34.47
C GLY A 148 17.27 -18.88 -33.80
N ASN A 149 16.37 -18.06 -34.36
CA ASN A 149 14.94 -18.14 -34.05
C ASN A 149 14.42 -19.45 -34.66
N ARG A 150 14.46 -20.53 -33.88
CA ARG A 150 13.85 -21.82 -34.21
C ARG A 150 12.73 -22.09 -33.23
#